data_AF-A0A5R9IRK0-F1
#
_entry.id   AF-A0A5R9IRK0-F1
#
_cell.length_a   1.000
_cell.length_b   1.000
_cell.length_c   1.000
_cell.angle_alpha   90.00
_cell.angle_beta   90.00
_cell.angle_gamma   90.00
#
_symmetry.space_group_name_H-M   'P 1'
#
loop_
_entity.id
_entity.type
_entity.pdbx_description
1 polymer ?
#
loop_
_entity_poly.entity_id
_entity_poly.type
_entity_poly.pdbx_seq_one_letter_code
_entity_poly.pdbx_strand_id
1 'polypeptide(L)'
;MQIIGLLIFIFIVYGLMQFWVYKWGISKYGKLKAKNIAKVIAFLIPISIVIIRELSEPDIEWNPILRSDEAIIGLWVDTGETLDLKPDGTFDFYIDSKKYSGTWKRNDWNLSLTSSGSFPYFYLRVIEHSGSYHLVKDTYNKDPDAWFYQNSLSKKKSP
;
A
#
# COMPACT_ATOMS: atom_id res chain seq x y z
N MET A 1 -21.23 8.05 -1.48
CA MET A 1 -20.95 8.80 -2.74
C MET A 1 -20.07 8.04 -3.74
N GLN A 2 -19.19 7.12 -3.31
CA GLN A 2 -18.29 6.38 -4.21
C GLN A 2 -18.98 5.41 -5.21
N ILE A 3 -20.11 4.80 -4.84
CA ILE A 3 -20.82 3.82 -5.69
C ILE A 3 -21.40 4.46 -6.96
N ILE A 4 -21.98 5.67 -6.85
CA ILE A 4 -22.59 6.36 -8.00
C ILE A 4 -21.51 6.76 -9.02
N GLY A 5 -20.36 7.26 -8.54
CA GLY A 5 -19.21 7.59 -9.40
C GLY A 5 -18.68 6.36 -10.15
N LEU A 6 -18.57 5.22 -9.46
CA LEU A 6 -18.15 3.95 -10.08
C LEU A 6 -19.12 3.49 -11.18
N LEU A 7 -20.44 3.58 -10.94
CA LEU A 7 -21.45 3.20 -11.92
C LEU A 7 -21.40 4.09 -13.18
N ILE A 8 -21.22 5.40 -13.02
CA ILE A 8 -21.05 6.33 -14.15
C ILE A 8 -19.80 5.99 -14.95
N PHE A 9 -18.68 5.74 -14.27
CA PHE A 9 -17.41 5.35 -14.92
C PHE A 9 -17.57 4.07 -15.74
N ILE A 10 -18.18 3.02 -15.17
CA ILE A 10 -18.44 1.75 -15.87
C ILE A 10 -19.28 2.00 -17.13
N PHE A 11 -20.29 2.87 -17.06
CA PHE A 11 -21.16 3.18 -18.20
C PHE A 11 -20.42 3.90 -19.34
N ILE A 12 -19.56 4.86 -18.99
CA ILE A 12 -18.71 5.59 -19.96
C ILE A 12 -17.74 4.62 -20.63
N VAL A 13 -17.01 3.81 -19.85
CA VAL A 13 -16.06 2.83 -20.37
C VAL A 13 -16.78 1.82 -21.28
N TYR A 14 -17.94 1.30 -20.88
CA TYR A 14 -18.74 0.38 -21.68
C TYR A 14 -19.12 0.99 -23.04
N GLY A 15 -19.60 2.24 -23.07
CA GLY A 15 -19.95 2.93 -24.31
C GLY A 15 -18.75 3.14 -25.26
N LEU A 16 -17.61 3.56 -24.71
CA LEU A 16 -16.37 3.74 -25.48
C LEU A 16 -15.84 2.41 -26.04
N MET A 17 -15.88 1.35 -25.23
CA MET A 17 -15.47 0.00 -25.63
C MET A 17 -16.36 -0.57 -26.73
N GLN A 18 -17.69 -0.41 -26.62
CA GLN A 18 -18.63 -0.80 -27.67
C GLN A 18 -18.28 -0.14 -29.00
N PHE A 19 -18.02 1.18 -29.00
CA PHE A 19 -17.68 1.91 -30.20
C PHE A 19 -16.37 1.42 -30.84
N TRP A 20 -15.33 1.22 -30.02
CA TRP A 20 -14.01 0.81 -30.49
C TRP A 20 -14.01 -0.63 -31.03
N VAL A 21 -14.56 -1.58 -30.26
CA VAL A 21 -14.62 -3.00 -30.65
C VAL A 21 -15.57 -3.20 -31.84
N TYR A 22 -16.66 -2.43 -31.92
CA TYR A 22 -17.56 -2.50 -33.08
C TYR A 22 -16.88 -2.01 -34.35
N LYS A 23 -16.17 -0.87 -34.32
CA LYS A 23 -15.42 -0.37 -35.49
C LYS A 23 -14.34 -1.36 -35.95
N TRP A 24 -13.56 -1.89 -35.01
CA TRP A 24 -12.52 -2.88 -35.33
C TRP A 24 -13.11 -4.21 -35.82
N GLY A 25 -14.17 -4.69 -35.15
CA GLY A 25 -14.84 -5.94 -35.48
C GLY A 25 -15.52 -5.92 -36.84
N ILE A 26 -16.13 -4.79 -37.26
CA ILE A 26 -16.74 -4.67 -38.59
C ILE A 26 -15.70 -4.90 -39.68
N SER A 27 -14.52 -4.29 -39.53
CA SER A 27 -13.41 -4.38 -40.48
C SER A 27 -12.94 -5.83 -40.67
N LYS A 28 -12.99 -6.65 -39.62
CA LYS A 28 -12.39 -8.00 -39.62
C LYS A 28 -13.38 -9.17 -39.73
N TYR A 29 -14.61 -9.02 -39.22
CA TYR A 29 -15.55 -10.15 -39.05
C TYR A 29 -16.98 -9.89 -39.55
N GLY A 30 -17.26 -8.70 -40.08
CA GLY A 30 -18.60 -8.27 -40.52
C GLY A 30 -19.52 -7.82 -39.39
N LYS A 31 -20.56 -7.04 -39.73
CA LYS A 31 -21.40 -6.28 -38.78
C LYS A 31 -22.03 -7.13 -37.65
N LEU A 32 -22.57 -8.30 -37.98
CA LEU A 32 -23.33 -9.10 -37.00
C LEU A 32 -22.40 -9.77 -35.96
N LYS A 33 -21.31 -10.39 -36.42
CA LYS A 33 -20.30 -10.99 -35.52
C LYS A 33 -19.59 -9.93 -34.70
N ALA A 34 -19.25 -8.78 -35.31
CA ALA A 34 -18.64 -7.64 -34.62
C ALA A 34 -19.50 -7.11 -33.46
N LYS A 35 -20.82 -6.98 -33.65
CA LYS A 35 -21.75 -6.50 -32.62
C LYS A 35 -21.80 -7.43 -31.42
N ASN A 36 -21.80 -8.75 -31.64
CA ASN A 36 -21.83 -9.73 -30.54
C ASN A 36 -20.50 -9.77 -29.79
N ILE A 37 -19.36 -9.72 -30.51
CA ILE A 37 -18.03 -9.64 -29.90
C ILE A 37 -17.88 -8.35 -29.08
N ALA A 38 -18.33 -7.20 -29.61
CA ALA A 38 -18.29 -5.92 -28.91
C ALA A 38 -19.07 -5.93 -27.60
N LYS A 39 -20.25 -6.55 -27.57
CA LYS A 39 -21.04 -6.71 -26.35
C LYS A 39 -20.31 -7.54 -25.29
N VAL A 40 -19.75 -8.68 -25.69
CA VAL A 40 -19.04 -9.58 -24.77
C VAL A 40 -17.79 -8.90 -24.20
N ILE A 41 -16.97 -8.28 -25.05
CA ILE A 41 -15.74 -7.61 -24.61
C ILE A 41 -16.03 -6.40 -23.71
N ALA A 42 -17.01 -5.57 -24.08
CA ALA A 42 -17.38 -4.39 -23.29
C ALA A 42 -17.95 -4.77 -21.91
N PHE A 43 -18.57 -5.94 -21.79
CA PHE A 43 -19.03 -6.47 -20.51
C PHE A 43 -17.88 -7.07 -19.68
N LEU A 44 -16.97 -7.81 -20.31
CA LEU A 44 -15.89 -8.51 -19.61
C LEU A 44 -14.80 -7.56 -19.08
N ILE A 45 -14.43 -6.52 -19.83
CA ILE A 45 -13.29 -5.67 -19.46
C ILE A 45 -13.47 -4.95 -18.11
N PRO A 46 -14.60 -4.31 -17.81
CA PRO A 46 -14.82 -3.72 -16.49
C PRO A 46 -14.68 -4.74 -15.35
N ILE A 47 -15.21 -5.95 -15.53
CA ILE A 47 -15.11 -7.04 -14.57
C ILE A 47 -13.65 -7.46 -14.39
N SER A 48 -12.92 -7.66 -15.49
CA SER A 48 -11.51 -8.00 -15.46
C SER A 48 -10.66 -6.92 -14.78
N ILE A 49 -10.95 -5.64 -15.00
CA ILE A 49 -10.24 -4.54 -14.33
C ILE A 49 -10.45 -4.60 -12.82
N VAL A 50 -11.68 -4.82 -12.35
CA VAL A 50 -11.97 -4.94 -10.92
C VAL A 50 -11.29 -6.18 -10.32
N ILE A 51 -11.37 -7.32 -11.00
CA ILE A 51 -10.71 -8.56 -10.53
C ILE A 51 -9.19 -8.40 -10.51
N ILE A 52 -8.58 -7.84 -11.56
CA ILE A 52 -7.14 -7.59 -11.61
C ILE A 52 -6.75 -6.65 -10.48
N ARG A 53 -7.52 -5.58 -10.24
CA ARG A 53 -7.29 -4.65 -9.14
C ARG A 53 -7.29 -5.40 -7.81
N GLU A 54 -8.34 -6.16 -7.50
CA GLU A 54 -8.45 -6.93 -6.26
C GLU A 54 -7.32 -7.96 -6.09
N LEU A 55 -6.90 -8.60 -7.18
CA LEU A 55 -5.79 -9.57 -7.16
C LEU A 55 -4.40 -8.90 -7.10
N SER A 56 -4.31 -7.63 -7.50
CA SER A 56 -3.06 -6.87 -7.57
C SER A 56 -2.86 -5.93 -6.40
N GLU A 57 -3.95 -5.51 -5.75
CA GLU A 57 -3.90 -4.72 -4.53
C GLU A 57 -3.48 -5.67 -3.40
N PRO A 58 -2.32 -5.44 -2.80
CA PRO A 58 -1.88 -6.30 -1.73
C PRO A 58 -2.75 -6.10 -0.50
N ASP A 59 -2.98 -7.17 0.25
CA ASP A 59 -3.72 -7.12 1.51
C ASP A 59 -2.92 -6.26 2.51
N ILE A 60 -3.44 -5.08 2.82
CA ILE A 60 -2.88 -4.13 3.78
C ILE A 60 -3.84 -4.01 4.95
N GLU A 61 -3.41 -4.49 6.12
CA GLU A 61 -4.06 -4.22 7.39
C GLU A 61 -3.35 -3.02 8.06
N TRP A 62 -4.09 -1.92 8.17
CA TRP A 62 -3.63 -0.64 8.69
C TRP A 62 -3.52 -0.58 10.20
N ASN A 63 -4.26 -1.45 10.90
CA ASN A 63 -4.37 -1.54 12.35
C ASN A 63 -4.14 -2.99 12.79
N PRO A 64 -2.97 -3.58 12.51
CA PRO A 64 -2.75 -4.97 12.83
C PRO A 64 -2.83 -5.20 14.34
N ILE A 65 -3.43 -6.33 14.75
CA ILE A 65 -3.50 -6.72 16.15
C ILE A 65 -2.11 -7.19 16.60
N LEU A 66 -1.38 -6.34 17.31
CA LEU A 66 -0.07 -6.66 17.87
C LEU A 66 -0.21 -7.25 19.27
N ARG A 67 -0.02 -8.57 19.38
CA ARG A 67 -0.15 -9.30 20.66
C ARG A 67 0.93 -8.93 21.69
N SER A 68 2.10 -8.51 21.22
CA SER A 68 3.21 -8.11 22.06
C SER A 68 4.19 -7.20 21.32
N ASP A 69 5.07 -6.56 22.08
CA ASP A 69 6.14 -5.73 21.55
C ASP A 69 7.22 -6.56 20.81
N GLU A 70 7.34 -7.86 21.10
CA GLU A 70 8.26 -8.75 20.37
C GLU A 70 7.96 -8.81 18.87
N ALA A 71 6.70 -8.59 18.49
CA ALA A 71 6.30 -8.52 17.08
C ALA A 71 7.04 -7.40 16.32
N ILE A 72 7.41 -6.31 17.00
CA ILE A 72 8.04 -5.13 16.38
C ILE A 72 9.52 -4.97 16.72
N ILE A 73 10.00 -5.60 17.79
CA ILE A 73 11.43 -5.61 18.15
C ILE A 73 12.27 -6.24 17.04
N GLY A 74 13.43 -5.65 16.76
CA GLY A 74 14.41 -6.13 15.78
C GLY A 74 14.86 -5.07 14.79
N LEU A 75 15.55 -5.54 13.76
CA LEU A 75 16.17 -4.69 12.74
C LEU A 75 15.21 -4.42 11.58
N TRP A 76 15.02 -3.15 11.26
CA TRP A 76 14.19 -2.64 10.19
C TRP A 76 15.06 -1.91 9.18
N VAL A 77 14.82 -2.13 7.89
CA VAL A 77 15.69 -1.65 6.82
C VAL A 77 14.86 -1.04 5.70
N ASP A 78 15.37 0.06 5.15
CA ASP A 78 14.94 0.68 3.89
C ASP A 78 16.21 1.15 3.15
N THR A 79 16.05 1.76 1.98
CA THR A 79 17.13 2.24 1.14
C THR A 79 17.94 3.32 1.85
N GLY A 80 19.11 2.95 2.39
CA GLY A 80 20.02 3.88 3.09
C GLY A 80 19.66 4.13 4.56
N GLU A 81 18.64 3.45 5.08
CA GLU A 81 18.16 3.63 6.45
C GLU A 81 18.11 2.30 7.21
N THR A 82 18.39 2.34 8.50
CA THR A 82 18.29 1.17 9.37
C THR A 82 17.85 1.59 10.77
N LEU A 83 16.78 0.97 11.27
CA LEU A 83 16.25 1.16 12.62
C LEU A 83 16.32 -0.16 13.38
N ASP A 84 17.05 -0.20 14.48
CA ASP A 84 17.11 -1.33 15.39
C ASP A 84 16.31 -1.02 16.65
N LEU A 85 15.16 -1.67 16.82
CA LEU A 85 14.31 -1.55 18.01
C LEU A 85 14.67 -2.65 19.01
N LYS A 86 15.18 -2.26 20.19
CA LYS A 86 15.69 -3.19 21.19
C LYS A 86 14.64 -3.53 22.26
N PRO A 87 14.71 -4.72 22.88
CA PRO A 87 13.77 -5.14 23.92
C PRO A 87 13.74 -4.25 25.17
N ASP A 88 14.81 -3.49 25.44
CA ASP A 88 14.94 -2.60 26.59
C ASP A 88 14.23 -1.24 26.39
N GLY A 89 13.49 -1.06 25.29
CA GLY A 89 12.82 0.19 24.96
C GLY A 89 13.74 1.24 24.34
N THR A 90 14.97 0.88 23.96
CA THR A 90 15.90 1.77 23.26
C THR A 90 15.97 1.46 21.77
N PHE A 91 16.44 2.42 20.97
CA PHE A 91 16.66 2.21 19.54
C PHE A 91 17.99 2.79 19.06
N ASP A 92 18.50 2.22 17.97
CA ASP A 92 19.56 2.82 17.15
C ASP A 92 19.03 3.05 15.74
N PHE A 93 19.19 4.25 15.20
CA PHE A 93 18.79 4.61 13.85
C PHE A 93 19.99 5.10 13.04
N TYR A 94 20.13 4.62 11.82
CA TYR A 94 21.20 4.99 10.89
C TYR A 94 20.60 5.52 9.59
N ILE A 95 21.06 6.69 9.15
CA ILE A 95 20.72 7.31 7.86
C ILE A 95 21.93 8.11 7.38
N ASP A 96 22.34 7.98 6.12
CA ASP A 96 23.45 8.74 5.52
C ASP A 96 24.72 8.80 6.38
N SER A 97 25.12 7.66 6.97
CA SER A 97 26.26 7.52 7.90
C SER A 97 26.13 8.26 9.24
N LYS A 98 24.97 8.85 9.55
CA LYS A 98 24.67 9.41 10.87
C LYS A 98 23.97 8.37 11.72
N LYS A 99 24.37 8.28 12.99
CA LYS A 99 23.71 7.46 14.01
C LYS A 99 22.91 8.35 14.95
N TYR A 100 21.69 7.94 15.22
CA TYR A 100 20.81 8.48 16.26
C TYR A 100 20.46 7.36 17.23
N SER A 101 20.30 7.70 18.50
CA SER A 101 19.93 6.74 19.54
C SER A 101 18.93 7.39 20.49
N GLY A 102 18.01 6.60 21.00
CA GLY A 102 16.95 7.12 21.85
C GLY A 102 16.10 6.03 22.47
N THR A 103 14.91 6.41 22.92
CA THR A 103 13.90 5.49 23.45
C THR A 103 12.70 5.41 22.52
N TRP A 104 12.02 4.28 22.55
CA TRP A 104 10.78 4.08 21.81
C TRP A 104 9.67 3.61 22.74
N LYS A 105 8.44 3.92 22.38
CA LYS A 105 7.24 3.42 23.06
C LYS A 105 6.16 3.10 22.04
N ARG A 106 5.47 1.98 22.23
CA ARG A 106 4.30 1.62 21.44
C ARG A 106 3.01 2.03 22.14
N ASN A 107 2.07 2.52 21.35
CA ASN A 107 0.66 2.68 21.70
C ASN A 107 -0.19 2.11 20.56
N ASP A 108 -0.71 0.91 20.77
CA ASP A 108 -1.42 0.12 19.76
C ASP A 108 -0.53 -0.19 18.53
N TRP A 109 -0.91 0.22 17.33
CA TRP A 109 -0.09 0.14 16.10
C TRP A 109 0.83 1.37 15.89
N ASN A 110 0.92 2.28 16.85
CA ASN A 110 1.72 3.51 16.71
C ASN A 110 2.96 3.46 17.58
N LEU A 111 4.10 3.84 17.02
CA LEU A 111 5.38 3.97 17.72
C LEU A 111 5.74 5.44 17.84
N SER A 112 6.14 5.84 19.04
CA SER A 112 6.76 7.14 19.29
C SER A 112 8.24 6.94 19.55
N LEU A 113 9.08 7.73 18.89
CA LEU A 113 10.52 7.73 19.05
C LEU A 113 10.96 9.03 19.71
N THR A 114 11.79 8.91 20.75
CA THR A 114 12.35 10.05 21.48
C THR A 114 13.87 9.99 21.38
N SER A 115 14.47 10.96 20.72
CA SER A 115 15.93 11.13 20.63
C SER A 115 16.30 12.58 20.91
N SER A 116 17.51 12.80 21.42
CA SER A 116 18.10 14.14 21.50
C SER A 116 18.48 14.67 20.11
N GLY A 117 18.40 15.99 19.91
CA GLY A 117 18.89 16.67 18.70
C GLY A 117 17.90 16.70 17.54
N SER A 118 18.42 16.87 16.33
CA SER A 118 17.64 16.95 15.08
C SER A 118 17.33 15.57 14.49
N PHE A 119 16.70 14.71 15.28
CA PHE A 119 16.25 13.40 14.80
C PHE A 119 15.11 13.57 13.78
N PRO A 120 15.15 12.92 12.61
CA PRO A 120 14.20 13.19 11.54
C PRO A 120 12.78 12.63 11.77
N TYR A 121 12.63 11.56 12.55
CA TYR A 121 11.35 10.87 12.71
C TYR A 121 10.88 10.89 14.16
N PHE A 122 9.64 11.29 14.44
CA PHE A 122 9.13 11.23 15.83
C PHE A 122 8.06 10.17 16.01
N TYR A 123 7.52 9.68 14.89
CA TYR A 123 6.35 8.85 14.85
C TYR A 123 6.46 7.83 13.71
N LEU A 124 6.24 6.56 14.04
CA LEU A 124 6.12 5.49 13.07
C LEU A 124 4.80 4.75 13.28
N ARG A 125 4.27 4.15 12.22
CA ARG A 125 3.08 3.28 12.30
C ARG A 125 3.40 1.88 11.85
N VAL A 126 2.96 0.88 12.61
CA VAL A 126 2.97 -0.52 12.20
C VAL A 126 1.78 -0.76 11.29
N ILE A 127 2.06 -1.36 10.14
CA ILE A 127 1.04 -1.95 9.28
C ILE A 127 1.43 -3.39 8.97
N GLU A 128 0.48 -4.19 8.53
CA GLU A 128 0.73 -5.51 7.95
C GLU A 128 0.43 -5.45 6.46
N HIS A 129 1.36 -5.95 5.66
CA HIS A 129 1.25 -5.99 4.21
C HIS A 129 1.71 -7.37 3.73
N SER A 130 0.81 -8.10 3.07
CA SER A 130 1.08 -9.47 2.58
C SER A 130 1.65 -10.41 3.67
N GLY A 131 1.13 -10.32 4.90
CA GLY A 131 1.54 -11.18 6.03
C GLY A 131 2.89 -10.81 6.67
N SER A 132 3.42 -9.62 6.40
CA SER A 132 4.64 -9.09 7.01
C SER A 132 4.42 -7.69 7.57
N TYR A 133 5.05 -7.39 8.71
CA TYR A 133 4.98 -6.05 9.29
C TYR A 133 5.91 -5.05 8.61
N HIS A 134 5.45 -3.81 8.48
CA HIS A 134 6.20 -2.66 8.00
C HIS A 134 6.05 -1.48 8.97
N LEU A 135 7.07 -0.63 9.07
CA LEU A 135 7.02 0.63 9.81
C LEU A 135 6.95 1.82 8.85
N VAL A 136 5.81 2.50 8.81
CA VAL A 136 5.60 3.69 8.00
C VAL A 136 6.18 4.90 8.70
N LYS A 137 7.06 5.63 8.01
CA LYS A 137 7.68 6.86 8.49
C LYS A 137 6.72 8.03 8.30
N ASP A 138 6.67 8.94 9.29
CA ASP A 138 6.04 10.26 9.22
C ASP A 138 4.78 10.33 8.33
N THR A 139 3.74 9.59 8.71
CA THR A 139 2.38 9.83 8.19
C THR A 139 2.11 11.33 8.36
N TYR A 140 2.01 12.09 7.26
CA TYR A 140 1.82 13.55 7.29
C TYR A 140 0.66 13.89 8.23
N ASN A 141 0.88 14.70 9.27
CA ASN A 141 -0.10 15.00 10.33
C ASN A 141 -0.68 13.81 11.12
N LYS A 142 -0.01 12.64 11.13
CA LYS A 142 -0.56 11.38 11.67
C LYS A 142 -1.79 10.90 10.91
N ASP A 143 -1.95 11.33 9.65
CA ASP A 143 -3.08 10.93 8.81
C ASP A 143 -2.95 9.44 8.44
N PRO A 144 -3.90 8.59 8.88
CA PRO A 144 -3.90 7.17 8.58
C PRO A 144 -4.03 6.85 7.08
N ASP A 145 -4.55 7.78 6.27
CA ASP A 145 -4.88 7.52 4.86
C ASP A 145 -3.74 7.87 3.90
N ALA A 146 -2.64 8.45 4.40
CA ALA A 146 -1.47 8.83 3.60
C ALA A 146 -0.47 7.67 3.48
N TRP A 147 -0.77 6.65 2.66
CA TRP A 147 0.20 5.61 2.30
C TRP A 147 1.19 6.09 1.24
N PHE A 148 2.49 5.98 1.52
CA PHE A 148 3.53 5.98 0.49
C PHE A 148 4.46 4.80 0.73
N TYR A 149 4.38 3.78 -0.13
CA TYR A 149 5.17 2.54 -0.01
C TYR A 149 6.67 2.80 0.12
N GLN A 150 7.15 3.85 -0.57
CA GLN A 150 8.54 4.33 -0.56
C GLN A 150 8.98 4.89 0.80
N ASN A 151 8.07 5.05 1.76
CA ASN A 151 8.31 5.66 3.05
C ASN A 151 8.15 4.64 4.20
N SER A 152 8.43 3.35 3.95
CA SER A 152 8.29 2.29 4.94
C SER A 152 9.58 1.51 5.14
N LEU A 153 9.87 1.17 6.40
CA LEU A 153 10.94 0.25 6.77
C LEU A 153 10.37 -1.17 6.82
N SER A 154 11.10 -2.14 6.26
CA SER A 154 10.73 -3.55 6.28
C SER A 154 11.53 -4.31 7.33
N LYS A 155 10.89 -5.23 8.05
CA LYS A 155 11.58 -6.02 9.07
C LYS A 155 12.58 -6.96 8.39
N LYS A 156 13.86 -6.86 8.75
CA LYS A 156 14.88 -7.80 8.30
C LYS A 156 14.64 -9.12 9.03
N LYS A 157 14.43 -10.20 8.27
CA LYS A 157 14.39 -11.55 8.85
C LYS A 157 15.76 -11.81 9.50
N SER A 158 15.74 -12.17 10.77
CA SER A 158 16.96 -12.68 11.41
C SER A 158 17.39 -13.94 10.66
N PRO A 159 18.70 -14.11 10.38
CA PRO A 159 19.21 -15.29 9.69
C PRO A 159 18.91 -16.58 10.47
#